data_AF-A0A2V5WKA0-F1
#
_entry.id   AF-A0A2V5WKA0-F1
#
_cell.length_a   1.000
_cell.length_b   1.000
_cell.length_c   1.000
_cell.angle_alpha   90.00
_cell.angle_beta   90.00
_cell.angle_gamma   90.00
#
_symmetry.space_group_name_H-M   'P 1'
#
loop_
_entity.id
_entity.type
_entity.pdbx_description
1 polymer ?
#
loop_
_entity_poly.entity_id
_entity_poly.type
_entity_poly.pdbx_seq_one_letter_code
_entity_poly.pdbx_strand_id
1 'polypeptide(L)'
;MHRTATRFGLIVTVAVLAAAKVAAQQAPSSAGPHLQPNAGGEAAVKRVVDGIMQPYLAQGQRNPRGRRWSRSPYLGAIVAVSLHGHRYFFRYGKATDAGAPFTRDTLVEIGSCTKTFTTTLFALAINRNQIVPDASAQKYMPEGYTLRAQQLTP
;
A
#
# COMPACT_ATOMS: atom_id res chain seq x y z
N MET A 1 38.51 -16.36 -5.05
CA MET A 1 37.50 -16.12 -6.10
C MET A 1 36.41 -15.21 -5.52
N HIS A 2 36.40 -13.93 -5.89
CA HIS A 2 35.42 -12.95 -5.44
C HIS A 2 34.04 -13.26 -6.05
N ARG A 3 33.00 -13.42 -5.23
CA ARG A 3 31.61 -13.56 -5.68
C ARG A 3 30.86 -12.27 -5.37
N THR A 4 30.47 -11.56 -6.41
CA THR A 4 29.65 -10.34 -6.34
C THR A 4 28.20 -10.74 -6.13
N ALA A 5 27.68 -10.56 -4.92
CA ALA A 5 26.27 -10.79 -4.61
C ALA A 5 25.43 -9.58 -5.06
N THR A 6 24.64 -9.75 -6.11
CA THR A 6 23.68 -8.74 -6.57
C THR A 6 22.52 -8.68 -5.58
N ARG A 7 22.57 -7.72 -4.65
CA ARG A 7 21.50 -7.43 -3.69
C ARG A 7 20.36 -6.70 -4.41
N PHE A 8 19.20 -7.34 -4.56
CA PHE A 8 17.96 -6.66 -4.92
C PHE A 8 17.46 -5.88 -3.70
N GLY A 9 17.78 -4.58 -3.66
CA GLY A 9 17.25 -3.66 -2.66
C GLY A 9 15.85 -3.19 -3.04
N LEU A 10 14.84 -3.59 -2.28
CA LEU A 10 13.54 -2.93 -2.28
C LEU A 10 13.69 -1.61 -1.52
N ILE A 11 13.81 -0.49 -2.24
CA ILE A 11 13.77 0.84 -1.63
C ILE A 11 12.30 1.22 -1.43
N VAL A 12 11.78 0.98 -0.23
CA VAL A 12 10.53 1.61 0.22
C VAL A 12 10.91 2.96 0.82
N THR A 13 10.77 4.03 0.05
CA THR A 13 10.92 5.38 0.59
C THR A 13 9.68 5.70 1.41
N VAL A 14 9.74 5.44 2.72
CA VAL A 14 8.79 6.01 3.68
C VAL A 14 9.24 7.44 3.95
N ALA A 15 8.56 8.42 3.36
CA ALA A 15 8.71 9.81 3.77
C ALA A 15 8.10 9.95 5.17
N VAL A 16 8.92 9.78 6.20
CA VAL A 16 8.57 10.13 7.58
C VAL A 16 8.60 11.65 7.66
N LEU A 17 7.43 12.29 7.59
CA LEU A 17 7.31 13.68 8.05
C LEU A 17 7.61 13.67 9.56
N ALA A 18 8.68 14.34 9.96
CA ALA A 18 8.97 14.60 11.36
C ALA A 18 7.80 15.36 11.97
N ALA A 19 7.00 14.67 12.77
CA ALA A 19 5.96 15.28 13.58
C ALA A 19 6.66 16.19 14.61
N ALA A 20 6.47 17.50 14.46
CA ALA A 20 6.70 18.41 15.56
C ALA A 20 5.84 17.94 16.74
N LYS A 21 6.47 17.79 17.91
CA LYS A 21 5.86 17.35 19.16
C LYS A 21 4.54 18.10 19.43
N VAL A 22 3.42 17.41 19.33
CA VAL A 22 2.25 17.65 20.18
C VAL A 22 1.83 16.29 20.69
N ALA A 23 2.35 15.96 21.86
CA ALA A 23 1.95 14.78 22.60
C ALA A 23 0.56 15.03 23.21
N ALA A 24 -0.24 13.98 23.15
CA ALA A 24 -1.31 13.63 24.08
C ALA A 24 -2.62 14.44 24.02
N GLN A 25 -3.72 13.67 24.11
CA GLN A 25 -5.09 14.08 24.43
C GLN A 25 -5.90 14.76 23.31
N GLN A 26 -6.26 13.96 22.31
CA GLN A 26 -7.62 14.07 21.76
C GLN A 26 -8.32 12.73 21.95
N ALA A 27 -9.34 12.75 22.82
CA ALA A 27 -10.28 11.64 22.95
C ALA A 27 -10.88 11.33 21.57
N PRO A 28 -11.26 10.07 21.29
CA PRO A 28 -11.87 9.73 20.02
C PRO A 28 -13.16 10.55 19.84
N SER A 29 -13.09 11.58 19.01
CA SER A 29 -14.24 12.38 18.63
C SER A 29 -15.26 11.48 17.96
N SER A 30 -16.50 11.49 18.46
CA SER A 30 -17.67 10.73 17.99
C SER A 30 -18.19 11.14 16.61
N ALA A 31 -17.41 11.89 15.83
CA ALA A 31 -17.74 12.21 14.45
C ALA A 31 -17.45 10.97 13.58
N GLY A 32 -18.46 10.49 12.85
CA GLY A 32 -18.30 9.36 11.93
C GLY A 32 -17.12 9.55 10.95
N PRO A 33 -16.63 8.47 10.32
CA PRO A 33 -15.35 8.43 9.58
C PRO A 33 -15.28 9.27 8.29
N HIS A 34 -16.18 10.24 8.10
CA HIS A 34 -16.34 11.07 6.92
C HIS A 34 -16.43 12.55 7.29
N LEU A 35 -15.39 13.11 7.90
CA LEU A 35 -15.22 14.56 7.91
C LEU A 35 -14.84 15.01 6.50
N GLN A 36 -15.78 15.65 5.80
CA GLN A 36 -15.53 16.23 4.48
C GLN A 36 -14.40 17.26 4.58
N PRO A 37 -13.45 17.27 3.63
CA PRO A 37 -12.45 18.31 3.54
C PRO A 37 -13.05 19.72 3.53
N ASN A 38 -12.41 20.67 4.21
CA ASN A 38 -12.63 22.09 3.90
C ASN A 38 -11.93 22.43 2.56
N ALA A 39 -12.55 23.32 1.77
CA ALA A 39 -12.09 23.63 0.40
C ALA A 39 -10.63 24.14 0.35
N GLY A 40 -10.20 24.90 1.37
CA GLY A 40 -8.83 25.42 1.47
C GLY A 40 -7.79 24.31 1.72
N GLY A 41 -8.11 23.35 2.59
CA GLY A 41 -7.23 22.21 2.87
C GLY A 41 -7.12 21.26 1.69
N GLU A 42 -8.22 21.01 0.98
CA GLU A 42 -8.21 20.15 -0.21
C GLU A 42 -7.32 20.71 -1.31
N ALA A 43 -7.42 22.01 -1.61
CA ALA A 43 -6.58 22.65 -2.62
C ALA A 43 -5.08 22.54 -2.29
N ALA A 44 -4.71 22.68 -1.01
CA ALA A 44 -3.33 22.55 -0.56
C ALA A 44 -2.80 21.10 -0.70
N VAL A 45 -3.58 20.12 -0.25
CA VAL A 45 -3.22 18.70 -0.38
C VAL A 45 -3.14 18.31 -1.86
N LYS A 46 -4.10 18.76 -2.68
CA LYS A 46 -4.12 18.51 -4.13
C LYS A 46 -2.85 19.03 -4.81
N ARG A 47 -2.38 20.23 -4.45
CA ARG A 47 -1.15 20.81 -5.02
C ARG A 47 0.07 19.91 -4.76
N VAL A 48 0.19 19.37 -3.56
CA VAL A 48 1.29 18.45 -3.20
C VAL A 48 1.17 17.14 -3.96
N VAL A 49 -0.02 16.54 -3.98
CA VAL A 49 -0.24 15.27 -4.68
C VAL A 49 -0.01 15.41 -6.18
N ASP A 50 -0.53 16.46 -6.81
CA ASP A 50 -0.30 16.75 -8.23
C ASP A 50 1.18 16.95 -8.54
N GLY A 51 1.92 17.65 -7.67
CA GLY A 51 3.37 17.85 -7.83
C GLY A 51 4.17 16.55 -7.87
N ILE A 52 3.66 15.47 -7.28
CA ILE A 52 4.26 14.13 -7.29
C ILE A 52 3.72 13.30 -8.46
N MET A 53 2.39 13.26 -8.60
CA MET A 53 1.73 12.36 -9.54
C MET A 53 1.86 12.80 -10.99
N GLN A 54 1.78 14.10 -11.28
CA GLN A 54 1.89 14.60 -12.66
C GLN A 54 3.24 14.26 -13.32
N PRO A 55 4.41 14.53 -12.70
CA PRO A 55 5.67 14.10 -13.31
C PRO A 55 5.78 12.58 -13.36
N TYR A 56 5.28 11.86 -12.35
CA TYR A 56 5.26 10.41 -12.37
C TYR A 56 4.46 9.86 -13.56
N LEU A 57 3.31 10.45 -13.88
CA LEU A 57 2.48 10.04 -15.01
C LEU A 57 3.07 10.47 -16.37
N ALA A 58 3.69 11.65 -16.42
CA ALA A 58 4.31 12.21 -17.63
C ALA A 58 5.66 11.57 -18.01
N GLN A 59 6.39 11.00 -17.05
CA GLN A 59 7.68 10.37 -17.30
C GLN A 59 7.53 9.18 -18.28
N GLY A 60 8.18 9.24 -19.44
CA GLY A 60 8.49 8.02 -20.19
C GLY A 60 9.64 7.30 -19.50
N GLN A 61 9.49 6.03 -19.14
CA GLN A 61 10.57 5.26 -18.52
C GLN A 61 11.61 4.92 -19.60
N ARG A 62 12.73 5.66 -19.65
CA ARG A 62 13.94 5.26 -20.37
C ARG A 62 14.67 4.23 -19.53
N ASN A 63 14.91 3.03 -20.06
CA ASN A 63 15.77 2.10 -19.34
C ASN A 63 17.24 2.59 -19.37
N PRO A 64 18.11 2.09 -18.47
CA PRO A 64 19.53 2.44 -18.45
C PRO A 64 20.28 2.10 -19.76
N ARG A 65 19.66 1.31 -20.64
CA ARG A 65 20.18 0.91 -21.96
C ARG A 65 19.60 1.75 -23.11
N GLY A 66 18.96 2.89 -22.82
CA GLY A 66 18.41 3.80 -23.82
C GLY A 66 17.17 3.31 -24.57
N ARG A 67 16.66 2.10 -24.32
CA ARG A 67 15.38 1.66 -24.91
C ARG A 67 14.22 2.36 -24.21
N ARG A 68 13.42 3.06 -25.01
CA ARG A 68 12.20 3.73 -24.58
C ARG A 68 11.13 2.66 -24.38
N TRP A 69 10.73 2.40 -23.14
CA TRP A 69 9.48 1.68 -22.90
C TRP A 69 8.35 2.71 -22.94
N SER A 70 7.39 2.51 -23.85
CA SER A 70 6.15 3.26 -23.77
C SER A 70 5.36 2.74 -22.58
N ARG A 71 4.94 3.66 -21.70
CA ARG A 71 3.99 3.33 -20.65
C ARG A 71 2.68 2.86 -21.28
N SER A 72 1.96 1.99 -20.57
CA SER A 72 0.62 1.57 -21.00
C SER A 72 -0.25 2.83 -21.21
N PRO A 73 -0.99 2.95 -22.32
CA PRO A 73 -1.93 4.06 -22.52
C PRO A 73 -3.11 4.02 -21.54
N TYR A 74 -3.20 2.94 -20.74
CA TYR A 74 -4.24 2.69 -19.73
C TYR A 74 -3.74 2.90 -18.29
N LEU A 75 -2.61 3.58 -18.08
CA LEU A 75 -2.19 3.90 -16.73
C LEU A 75 -3.20 4.82 -16.03
N GLY A 76 -3.50 4.50 -14.78
CA GLY A 76 -4.15 5.40 -13.86
C GLY A 76 -3.99 4.96 -12.42
N ALA A 77 -4.43 5.81 -11.50
CA ALA A 77 -4.27 5.61 -10.07
C ALA A 77 -5.33 6.40 -9.29
N ILE A 78 -5.60 5.94 -8.07
CA ILE A 78 -6.28 6.71 -7.04
C ILE A 78 -5.29 6.94 -5.90
N VAL A 79 -5.14 8.18 -5.49
CA VAL A 79 -4.37 8.56 -4.30
C VAL A 79 -5.34 8.97 -3.22
N ALA A 80 -5.36 8.20 -2.13
CA ALA A 80 -6.11 8.53 -0.92
C ALA A 80 -5.16 9.10 0.14
N VAL A 81 -5.53 10.24 0.75
CA VAL A 81 -4.78 10.88 1.83
C VAL A 81 -5.68 11.01 3.04
N SER A 82 -5.19 10.57 4.21
CA SER A 82 -5.85 10.81 5.50
C SER A 82 -5.01 11.80 6.30
N LEU A 83 -5.54 12.99 6.58
CA LEU A 83 -4.83 14.07 7.25
C LEU A 83 -5.77 14.83 8.19
N HIS A 84 -5.40 14.97 9.47
CA HIS A 84 -6.21 15.65 10.50
C HIS A 84 -7.68 15.18 10.55
N GLY A 85 -7.93 13.87 10.42
CA GLY A 85 -9.28 13.30 10.41
C GLY A 85 -10.06 13.45 9.10
N HIS A 86 -9.53 14.19 8.13
CA HIS A 86 -10.10 14.35 6.79
C HIS A 86 -9.53 13.34 5.80
N ARG A 87 -10.36 12.93 4.84
CA ARG A 87 -9.98 12.00 3.76
C ARG A 87 -10.12 12.69 2.41
N TYR A 88 -9.05 12.65 1.62
CA TYR A 88 -8.97 13.27 0.30
C TYR A 88 -8.71 12.18 -0.75
N PHE A 89 -9.35 12.27 -1.91
CA PHE A 89 -9.22 11.28 -2.99
C PHE A 89 -8.92 11.98 -4.32
N PHE A 90 -7.73 11.73 -4.87
CA PHE A 90 -7.29 12.29 -6.15
C PHE A 90 -7.14 11.18 -7.18
N ARG A 91 -7.66 11.40 -8.38
CA ARG A 91 -7.83 10.36 -9.40
C ARG A 91 -7.08 10.77 -10.66
N TYR A 92 -6.37 9.82 -11.25
CA TYR A 92 -5.52 10.06 -12.41
C TYR A 92 -5.71 8.94 -13.44
N GLY A 93 -5.69 9.29 -14.73
CA GLY A 93 -5.71 8.32 -15.81
C GLY A 93 -7.02 7.54 -15.95
N LYS A 94 -6.93 6.30 -16.44
CA LYS A 94 -8.06 5.43 -16.79
C LYS A 94 -8.07 4.17 -15.92
N ALA A 95 -9.24 3.75 -15.47
CA ALA A 95 -9.47 2.54 -14.67
C ALA A 95 -9.70 1.28 -15.53
N THR A 96 -10.10 1.43 -16.79
CA THR A 96 -10.38 0.31 -17.69
C THR A 96 -9.73 0.50 -19.05
N ASP A 97 -9.56 -0.59 -19.79
CA ASP A 97 -9.04 -0.57 -21.18
C ASP A 97 -9.98 0.19 -22.13
N ALA A 98 -11.29 0.19 -21.85
CA ALA A 98 -12.27 1.02 -22.55
C ALA A 98 -12.13 2.53 -22.22
N GLY A 99 -11.30 2.87 -21.24
CA GLY A 99 -10.94 4.24 -20.88
C GLY A 99 -11.86 4.91 -19.86
N ALA A 100 -12.66 4.14 -19.12
CA ALA A 100 -13.46 4.69 -18.03
C ALA A 100 -12.52 5.33 -16.97
N PRO A 101 -12.84 6.50 -16.40
CA PRO A 101 -12.01 7.13 -15.38
C PRO A 101 -12.10 6.37 -14.06
N PHE A 102 -11.09 6.52 -13.21
CA PHE A 102 -11.22 6.12 -11.81
C PHE A 102 -12.33 6.93 -11.11
N THR A 103 -13.02 6.26 -10.20
CA THR A 103 -13.95 6.85 -9.22
C THR A 103 -13.41 6.62 -7.82
N ARG A 104 -14.02 7.22 -6.80
CA ARG A 104 -13.66 6.94 -5.41
C ARG A 104 -13.80 5.46 -5.05
N ASP A 105 -14.78 4.80 -5.66
CA ASP A 105 -15.21 3.45 -5.31
C ASP A 105 -14.70 2.39 -6.30
N THR A 106 -13.77 2.75 -7.18
CA THR A 106 -13.15 1.78 -8.07
C THR A 106 -12.36 0.76 -7.26
N LEU A 107 -12.68 -0.52 -7.46
CA LEU A 107 -11.96 -1.62 -6.84
C LEU A 107 -10.69 -1.92 -7.64
N VAL A 108 -9.59 -2.14 -6.93
CA VAL A 108 -8.29 -2.48 -7.51
C VAL A 108 -7.69 -3.66 -6.78
N GLU A 109 -6.88 -4.44 -7.49
CA GLU A 109 -6.02 -5.44 -6.87
C GLU A 109 -4.90 -4.75 -6.08
N ILE A 110 -4.77 -5.09 -4.80
CA ILE A 110 -3.78 -4.49 -3.89
C ILE A 110 -2.53 -5.35 -3.70
N GLY A 111 -2.51 -6.54 -4.30
CA GLY A 111 -1.40 -7.49 -4.26
C GLY A 111 -0.94 -7.80 -2.83
N SER A 112 0.35 -7.60 -2.56
CA SER A 112 0.94 -7.94 -1.25
C SER A 112 0.42 -7.11 -0.08
N CYS A 113 -0.32 -6.02 -0.30
CA CYS A 113 -1.01 -5.32 0.78
C CYS A 113 -2.06 -6.23 1.47
N THR A 114 -2.57 -7.25 0.78
CA THR A 114 -3.44 -8.30 1.35
C THR A 114 -2.81 -8.99 2.56
N LYS A 115 -1.47 -9.08 2.64
CA LYS A 115 -0.77 -9.69 3.78
C LYS A 115 -1.10 -9.00 5.10
N THR A 116 -1.30 -7.68 5.11
CA THR A 116 -1.71 -6.95 6.32
C THR A 116 -3.05 -7.45 6.86
N PHE A 117 -4.01 -7.74 5.97
CA PHE A 117 -5.31 -8.30 6.35
C PHE A 117 -5.16 -9.74 6.85
N THR A 118 -4.41 -10.58 6.15
CA THR A 118 -4.15 -11.97 6.58
C THR A 118 -3.43 -12.03 7.93
N THR A 119 -2.43 -11.18 8.15
CA THR A 119 -1.73 -11.05 9.43
C THR A 119 -2.66 -10.56 10.54
N THR A 120 -3.59 -9.65 10.22
CA THR A 120 -4.60 -9.20 11.20
C THR A 120 -5.52 -10.35 11.62
N LEU A 121 -5.98 -11.17 10.66
CA LEU A 121 -6.77 -12.38 10.96
C LEU A 121 -5.97 -13.37 11.83
N PHE A 122 -4.69 -13.56 11.54
CA PHE A 122 -3.81 -14.40 12.35
C PHE A 122 -3.68 -13.89 13.79
N ALA A 123 -3.46 -12.58 13.97
CA ALA A 123 -3.40 -11.96 15.30
C ALA A 123 -4.72 -12.11 16.08
N LEU A 124 -5.87 -11.94 15.40
CA LEU A 124 -7.18 -12.17 16.01
C LEU A 124 -7.37 -13.63 16.46
N ALA A 125 -6.90 -14.60 15.66
CA ALA A 125 -6.97 -16.02 16.02
C ALA A 125 -6.07 -16.36 17.23
N ILE A 126 -4.90 -15.74 17.34
CA ILE A 126 -4.04 -15.86 18.53
C ILE A 126 -4.75 -15.31 19.76
N ASN A 127 -5.31 -14.09 19.67
CA ASN A 127 -6.03 -13.47 20.79
C ASN A 127 -7.27 -14.26 21.23
N ARG A 128 -7.86 -15.04 20.31
CA ARG A 128 -8.99 -15.95 20.59
C ARG A 128 -8.54 -17.33 21.06
N ASN A 129 -7.24 -17.56 21.29
CA ASN A 129 -6.64 -18.85 21.63
C ASN A 129 -6.93 -19.96 20.60
N GLN A 130 -7.21 -19.60 19.35
CA GLN A 130 -7.46 -20.54 18.25
C GLN A 130 -6.14 -21.01 17.61
N ILE A 131 -5.12 -20.16 17.63
CA ILE A 131 -3.77 -20.46 17.12
C ILE A 131 -2.73 -20.19 18.20
N VAL A 132 -1.77 -21.12 18.33
CA VAL A 132 -0.55 -20.94 19.10
C VAL A 132 0.55 -20.55 18.10
N PRO A 133 1.13 -19.34 18.18
CA PRO A 133 2.03 -18.81 17.15
C PRO A 133 3.23 -19.71 16.85
N ASP A 134 3.83 -20.26 17.91
CA ASP A 134 5.05 -21.06 17.82
C ASP A 134 4.79 -22.57 17.64
N ALA A 135 3.51 -22.98 17.54
CA ALA A 135 3.20 -24.37 17.24
C ALA A 135 3.60 -24.70 15.79
N SER A 136 4.05 -25.94 15.58
CA SER A 136 4.26 -26.46 14.23
C SER A 136 3.02 -26.27 13.38
N ALA A 137 3.17 -25.75 12.15
CA ALA A 137 2.08 -25.59 11.20
C ALA A 137 1.34 -26.91 10.90
N GLN A 138 2.02 -28.05 11.09
CA GLN A 138 1.43 -29.39 10.97
C GLN A 138 0.20 -29.57 11.87
N LYS A 139 0.15 -28.91 13.04
CA LYS A 139 -0.98 -28.95 13.97
C LYS A 139 -2.31 -28.49 13.36
N TYR A 140 -2.24 -27.61 12.36
CA TYR A 140 -3.40 -26.97 11.74
C TYR A 140 -3.71 -27.52 10.35
N MET A 141 -3.05 -28.60 9.92
CA MET A 141 -3.34 -29.26 8.64
C MET A 141 -4.54 -30.21 8.76
N PRO A 142 -5.32 -30.38 7.68
CA PRO A 142 -6.36 -31.41 7.63
C PRO A 142 -5.77 -32.82 7.77
N GLU A 143 -6.61 -33.77 8.16
CA GLU A 143 -6.23 -35.18 8.20
C GLU A 143 -5.74 -35.67 6.83
N GLY A 144 -4.69 -36.49 6.83
CA GLY A 144 -4.06 -37.00 5.60
C GLY A 144 -2.99 -36.08 4.99
N TYR A 145 -2.79 -34.87 5.50
CA TYR A 145 -1.75 -33.95 5.00
C TYR A 145 -0.56 -33.89 5.94
N THR A 146 0.64 -34.15 5.42
CA THR A 146 1.91 -33.99 6.15
C THR A 146 2.79 -32.95 5.46
N LEU A 147 3.11 -31.88 6.16
CA LEU A 147 4.04 -30.86 5.71
C LEU A 147 5.46 -31.40 5.76
N ARG A 148 6.20 -31.22 4.67
CA ARG A 148 7.64 -31.45 4.65
C ARG A 148 8.33 -30.10 4.79
N ALA A 149 9.06 -29.92 5.89
CA ALA A 149 9.91 -28.75 6.04
C ALA A 149 11.04 -28.84 5.02
N GLN A 150 11.09 -27.89 4.09
CA GLN A 150 12.26 -27.72 3.24
C GLN A 150 13.23 -26.79 3.95
N GLN A 151 14.43 -27.27 4.26
CA GLN A 151 15.49 -26.36 4.71
C GLN A 151 15.78 -25.37 3.58
N LEU A 152 15.50 -24.10 3.84
CA LEU A 152 16.00 -23.02 3.01
C LEU A 152 17.50 -22.90 3.32
N THR A 153 18.34 -23.34 2.38
CA THR A 153 19.79 -23.21 2.51
C THR A 153 20.14 -21.74 2.78
N PRO A 154 21.04 -21.44 3.75
CA PRO A 154 21.41 -20.06 4.09
C PRO A 154 21.93 -19.22 2.93
#